data_AF-A0A0S4XH01-F1
#
_entry.id   AF-A0A0S4XH01-F1
#
_cell.length_a   1.000
_cell.length_b   1.000
_cell.length_c   1.000
_cell.angle_alpha   90.00
_cell.angle_beta   90.00
_cell.angle_gamma   90.00
#
_symmetry.space_group_name_H-M   'P 1'
#
loop_
_entity.id
_entity.type
_entity.pdbx_description
1 polymer ?
#
loop_
_entity_poly.entity_id
_entity_poly.type
_entity_poly.pdbx_seq_one_letter_code
_entity_poly.pdbx_strand_id
1 'polypeptide(L)'
;MASALPVRRGPPRERRSIVFGFDQQASPMTANGPPQNPPHQRNQPPASVDRTAASQRFDTERFIVIPLSGHEARNLVGVLLQDEALASRIDWMEDKSRDGALREAFGIELRCNAGQARVWSIIERARRLQIGAILASHSLEGLDVEVLVASPFWDQDVSDEAGAPVIDWLQRRISEANPALA
;
A
#
# COMPACT_ATOMS: atom_id res chain seq x y z
N MET A 1 27.08 -8.63 -41.03
CA MET A 1 27.07 -7.40 -40.22
C MET A 1 25.62 -7.14 -39.81
N ALA A 2 25.27 -7.42 -38.56
CA ALA A 2 23.92 -7.19 -38.04
C ALA A 2 23.99 -6.05 -37.01
N SER A 3 23.34 -4.93 -37.32
CA SER A 3 23.22 -3.76 -36.46
C SER A 3 22.13 -4.02 -35.42
N ALA A 4 22.49 -4.07 -34.14
CA ALA A 4 21.54 -4.07 -33.03
C ALA A 4 21.04 -2.63 -32.78
N LEU A 5 19.73 -2.43 -32.82
CA LEU A 5 19.09 -1.17 -32.45
C LEU A 5 19.15 -0.95 -30.93
N PRO A 6 19.40 0.28 -30.45
CA PRO A 6 19.43 0.57 -29.03
C PRO A 6 18.01 0.57 -28.43
N VAL A 7 17.82 -0.26 -27.40
CA VAL A 7 16.66 -0.26 -26.51
C VAL A 7 16.60 1.10 -25.80
N ARG A 8 15.61 1.93 -26.13
CA ARG A 8 15.33 3.18 -25.43
C ARG A 8 14.81 2.85 -24.02
N ARG A 9 15.67 3.00 -23.00
CA ARG A 9 15.25 3.06 -21.61
C ARG A 9 14.44 4.35 -21.41
N GLY A 10 13.16 4.21 -21.08
CA GLY A 10 12.34 5.34 -20.58
C GLY A 10 12.88 5.87 -19.25
N PRO A 11 12.48 7.09 -18.83
CA PRO A 11 12.98 7.71 -17.61
C PRO A 11 12.56 6.90 -16.37
N PRO A 12 13.35 6.95 -15.27
CA PRO A 12 12.99 6.31 -14.01
C PRO A 12 11.73 6.98 -13.43
N ARG A 13 10.71 6.20 -13.07
CA ARG A 13 9.52 6.70 -12.36
C ARG A 13 9.85 6.84 -10.88
N GLU A 14 9.50 7.99 -10.30
CA GLU A 14 9.78 8.40 -8.92
C GLU A 14 9.24 7.40 -7.89
N ARG A 15 10.13 6.80 -7.11
CA ARG A 15 9.82 6.24 -5.80
C ARG A 15 9.66 7.44 -4.86
N ARG A 16 8.42 7.83 -4.53
CA ARG A 16 8.19 8.89 -3.53
C ARG A 16 8.30 8.29 -2.13
N SER A 17 9.54 8.05 -1.70
CA SER A 17 9.85 7.75 -0.30
C SER A 17 9.70 9.02 0.52
N ILE A 18 8.74 9.01 1.45
CA ILE A 18 8.62 10.04 2.48
C ILE A 18 9.41 9.54 3.69
N VAL A 19 10.56 10.15 3.99
CA VAL A 19 11.48 9.75 5.07
C VAL A 19 11.34 10.71 6.25
N PHE A 20 11.12 10.21 7.47
CA PHE A 20 11.25 10.99 8.70
C PHE A 20 12.22 10.36 9.70
N GLY A 21 13.14 11.18 10.24
CA GLY A 21 14.15 10.79 11.23
C GLY A 21 13.56 10.62 12.63
N PHE A 22 13.97 9.55 13.31
CA PHE A 22 13.56 9.23 14.68
C PHE A 22 14.62 9.73 15.67
N ASP A 23 14.31 10.77 16.44
CA ASP A 23 15.15 11.21 17.55
C ASP A 23 14.91 10.30 18.77
N GLN A 24 15.97 9.67 19.27
CA GLN A 24 15.92 8.87 20.50
C GLN A 24 15.84 9.80 21.70
N GLN A 25 14.72 9.80 22.41
CA GLN A 25 14.67 10.32 23.78
C GLN A 25 14.45 9.18 24.78
N ALA A 26 15.54 8.86 25.47
CA ALA A 26 15.57 8.03 26.66
C ALA A 26 14.70 8.65 27.77
N SER A 27 13.78 7.88 28.34
CA SER A 27 13.04 8.26 29.54
C SER A 27 13.76 7.78 30.80
N PRO A 28 13.88 8.60 31.87
CA PRO A 28 14.55 8.22 33.10
C PRO A 28 13.64 7.36 34.01
N MET A 29 14.27 6.42 34.71
CA MET A 29 13.69 5.63 35.80
C MET A 29 13.19 6.52 36.94
N THR A 30 11.96 6.32 37.39
CA THR A 30 11.54 6.61 38.76
C THR A 30 10.75 5.43 39.33
N ALA A 31 11.21 4.95 40.48
CA ALA A 31 10.62 3.86 41.26
C ALA A 31 9.47 4.38 42.12
N ASN A 32 8.34 3.68 42.17
CA ASN A 32 7.38 3.73 43.29
C ASN A 32 6.33 2.60 43.22
N GLY A 33 6.34 1.71 44.23
CA GLY A 33 5.16 1.00 44.78
C GLY A 33 4.54 -0.19 44.01
N PRO A 34 4.13 -1.28 44.70
CA PRO A 34 3.45 -2.42 44.06
C PRO A 34 1.99 -2.08 43.69
N PRO A 35 1.44 -2.59 42.57
CA PRO A 35 0.15 -2.18 42.04
C PRO A 35 -1.02 -2.80 42.80
N GLN A 36 -2.00 -1.97 43.19
CA GLN A 36 -3.31 -2.39 43.64
C GLN A 36 -4.16 -2.83 42.43
N ASN A 37 -4.72 -4.03 42.47
CA ASN A 37 -5.65 -4.56 41.46
C ASN A 37 -7.03 -3.90 41.59
N PRO A 38 -7.59 -3.26 40.54
CA PRO A 38 -9.00 -2.92 40.50
C PRO A 38 -9.84 -4.07 39.88
N PRO A 39 -11.14 -4.18 40.25
CA PRO A 39 -11.97 -5.32 39.90
C PRO A 39 -12.52 -5.24 38.46
N HIS A 40 -12.57 -6.40 37.81
CA HIS A 40 -13.31 -6.78 36.60
C HIS A 40 -14.09 -5.67 35.86
N GLN A 41 -13.44 -5.01 34.89
CA GLN A 41 -14.14 -4.37 33.77
C GLN A 41 -14.43 -5.41 32.68
N ARG A 42 -15.71 -5.77 32.61
CA ARG A 42 -16.42 -6.39 31.50
C ARG A 42 -15.84 -6.03 30.13
N ASN A 43 -15.49 -7.05 29.35
CA ASN A 43 -15.47 -7.12 27.88
C ASN A 43 -15.76 -5.80 27.15
N GLN A 44 -14.78 -4.89 27.12
CA GLN A 44 -14.69 -3.93 26.04
C GLN A 44 -13.82 -4.58 24.96
N PRO A 45 -14.33 -4.83 23.74
CA PRO A 45 -13.44 -5.11 22.62
C PRO A 45 -12.46 -3.92 22.51
N PRO A 46 -11.17 -4.18 22.20
CA PRO A 46 -10.21 -3.10 22.02
C PRO A 46 -10.78 -2.12 20.98
N ALA A 47 -10.63 -0.83 21.30
CA ALA A 47 -11.13 0.30 20.55
C ALA A 47 -11.22 0.00 19.05
N SER A 48 -12.42 0.13 18.50
CA SER A 48 -12.73 0.02 17.08
C SER A 48 -11.62 0.65 16.26
N VAL A 49 -10.69 -0.18 15.76
CA VAL A 49 -9.67 0.24 14.80
C VAL A 49 -10.46 0.89 13.67
N ASP A 50 -10.19 2.17 13.44
CA ASP A 50 -10.90 3.10 12.55
C ASP A 50 -11.51 2.41 11.31
N ARG A 51 -12.73 1.84 11.46
CA ARG A 51 -13.44 1.07 10.43
C ARG A 51 -13.83 1.94 9.24
N THR A 52 -13.86 3.24 9.44
CA THR A 52 -14.13 4.26 8.44
C THR A 52 -13.01 4.35 7.40
N ALA A 53 -11.77 4.04 7.78
CA ALA A 53 -10.62 4.15 6.90
C ALA A 53 -10.47 2.94 5.94
N ALA A 54 -11.02 1.78 6.29
CA ALA A 54 -11.01 0.57 5.44
C ALA A 54 -12.02 0.64 4.27
N SER A 55 -12.81 1.71 4.18
CA SER A 55 -13.96 1.80 3.26
C SER A 55 -13.85 2.94 2.25
N GLN A 56 -12.72 3.65 2.19
CA GLN A 56 -12.63 4.85 1.35
C GLN A 56 -12.49 4.49 -0.13
N ARG A 57 -13.52 4.81 -0.89
CA ARG A 57 -13.57 4.81 -2.36
C ARG A 57 -13.14 6.17 -2.90
N PHE A 58 -12.50 6.17 -4.06
CA PHE A 58 -12.16 7.37 -4.81
C PHE A 58 -12.65 7.25 -6.25
N ASP A 59 -13.25 8.31 -6.76
CA ASP A 59 -13.74 8.40 -8.13
C ASP A 59 -12.94 9.50 -8.84
N THR A 60 -12.35 9.16 -9.98
CA THR A 60 -11.63 10.10 -10.85
C THR A 60 -12.37 10.24 -12.17
N GLU A 61 -11.79 10.98 -13.12
CA GLU A 61 -12.36 11.12 -14.45
C GLU A 61 -12.48 9.75 -15.15
N ARG A 62 -11.38 8.98 -15.19
CA ARG A 62 -11.27 7.73 -15.92
C ARG A 62 -11.30 6.48 -15.04
N PHE A 63 -11.04 6.61 -13.75
CA PHE A 63 -10.85 5.48 -12.85
C PHE A 63 -11.77 5.53 -11.63
N ILE A 64 -11.96 4.34 -11.07
CA ILE A 64 -12.59 4.10 -9.79
C ILE A 64 -11.58 3.33 -8.95
N VAL A 65 -11.30 3.83 -7.75
CA VAL A 65 -10.40 3.19 -6.80
C VAL A 65 -11.21 2.73 -5.59
N ILE A 66 -11.26 1.41 -5.37
CA ILE A 66 -12.04 0.81 -4.28
C ILE A 66 -11.15 0.00 -3.34
N PRO A 67 -11.39 0.05 -2.02
CA PRO A 67 -10.62 -0.74 -1.08
C PRO A 67 -10.93 -2.22 -1.27
N LEU A 68 -9.92 -3.06 -1.03
CA LEU A 68 -10.03 -4.51 -1.11
C LEU A 68 -9.86 -5.14 0.28
N SER A 69 -10.58 -6.23 0.52
CA SER A 69 -10.24 -7.15 1.60
C SER A 69 -8.90 -7.85 1.32
N GLY A 70 -8.27 -8.42 2.36
CA GLY A 70 -7.01 -9.15 2.19
C GLY A 70 -7.09 -10.28 1.15
N HIS A 71 -8.23 -10.99 1.11
CA HIS A 71 -8.46 -12.05 0.14
C HIS A 71 -8.57 -11.53 -1.30
N GLU A 72 -9.34 -10.45 -1.52
CA GLU A 72 -9.46 -9.83 -2.84
C GLU A 72 -8.13 -9.23 -3.30
N ALA A 73 -7.37 -8.63 -2.38
CA ALA A 73 -6.04 -8.11 -2.64
C ALA A 73 -5.07 -9.21 -3.10
N ARG A 74 -5.06 -10.37 -2.44
CA ARG A 74 -4.26 -11.52 -2.89
C ARG A 74 -4.65 -11.96 -4.30
N ASN A 75 -5.94 -12.08 -4.59
CA ASN A 75 -6.38 -12.55 -5.90
C ASN A 75 -5.94 -11.58 -7.00
N LEU A 76 -6.16 -10.28 -6.80
CA LEU A 76 -5.76 -9.25 -7.75
C LEU A 76 -4.24 -9.16 -7.92
N VAL A 77 -3.51 -8.99 -6.82
CA VAL A 77 -2.05 -8.82 -6.87
C VAL A 77 -1.39 -10.08 -7.41
N GLY A 78 -1.88 -11.28 -7.06
CA GLY A 78 -1.38 -12.53 -7.62
C GLY A 78 -1.52 -12.61 -9.14
N VAL A 79 -2.59 -12.05 -9.73
CA VAL A 79 -2.75 -11.95 -11.19
C VAL A 79 -1.80 -10.90 -11.77
N LEU A 80 -1.71 -9.71 -11.15
CA LEU A 80 -0.83 -8.64 -11.62
C LEU A 80 0.64 -9.06 -11.62
N LEU A 81 1.12 -9.72 -10.56
CA LEU A 81 2.50 -10.15 -10.43
C LEU A 81 2.88 -11.32 -11.37
N GLN A 82 1.90 -11.95 -12.03
CA GLN A 82 2.16 -12.93 -13.09
C GLN A 82 2.42 -12.27 -14.46
N ASP A 83 2.15 -10.97 -14.61
CA ASP A 83 2.62 -10.20 -15.76
C ASP A 83 4.14 -10.02 -15.64
N GLU A 84 4.91 -10.71 -16.49
CA GLU A 84 6.37 -10.69 -16.47
C GLU A 84 6.95 -9.28 -16.62
N ALA A 85 6.32 -8.43 -17.43
CA ALA A 85 6.78 -7.07 -17.64
C ALA A 85 6.60 -6.25 -16.36
N LEU A 86 5.46 -6.40 -15.67
CA LEU A 86 5.24 -5.77 -14.36
C LEU A 86 6.18 -6.34 -13.30
N ALA A 87 6.25 -7.66 -13.16
CA ALA A 87 7.10 -8.33 -12.17
C ALA A 87 8.58 -7.92 -12.31
N SER A 88 9.07 -7.75 -13.54
CA SER A 88 10.45 -7.34 -13.81
C SER A 88 10.82 -5.94 -13.29
N ARG A 89 9.81 -5.08 -13.04
CA ARG A 89 9.98 -3.70 -12.57
C ARG A 89 9.84 -3.53 -11.06
N ILE A 90 9.48 -4.60 -10.36
CA ILE A 90 9.19 -4.56 -8.94
C ILE A 90 10.43 -4.98 -8.16
N ASP A 91 11.10 -4.05 -7.47
CA ASP A 91 12.39 -4.35 -6.85
C ASP A 91 12.29 -5.28 -5.63
N TRP A 92 11.16 -5.26 -4.91
CA TRP A 92 10.97 -6.07 -3.70
C TRP A 92 10.57 -7.52 -3.97
N MET A 93 10.19 -7.86 -5.21
CA MET A 93 9.81 -9.23 -5.56
C MET A 93 11.07 -10.02 -5.95
N GLU A 94 11.61 -10.82 -5.04
CA GLU A 94 12.87 -11.54 -5.27
C GLU A 94 12.72 -12.66 -6.33
N ASP A 95 11.64 -13.44 -6.23
CA ASP A 95 11.33 -14.53 -7.15
C ASP A 95 10.30 -14.07 -8.18
N LYS A 96 10.73 -13.91 -9.44
CA LYS A 96 9.88 -13.47 -10.58
C LYS A 96 9.02 -14.58 -11.17
N SER A 97 9.09 -15.79 -10.63
CA SER A 97 8.26 -16.91 -11.10
C SER A 97 6.80 -16.74 -10.68
N ARG A 98 5.95 -17.58 -11.26
CA ARG A 98 4.55 -17.70 -10.86
C ARG A 98 4.38 -18.07 -9.38
N ASP A 99 5.24 -18.95 -8.87
CA ASP A 99 5.18 -19.35 -7.46
C ASP A 99 5.61 -18.20 -6.54
N GLY A 100 6.62 -17.43 -6.96
CA GLY A 100 7.02 -16.18 -6.32
C GLY A 100 5.85 -15.18 -6.26
N ALA A 101 5.15 -14.96 -7.37
CA ALA A 101 3.96 -14.09 -7.44
C ALA A 101 2.87 -14.51 -6.45
N LEU A 102 2.57 -15.82 -6.37
CA LEU A 102 1.56 -16.35 -5.45
C LEU A 102 1.99 -16.21 -3.98
N ARG A 103 3.28 -16.41 -3.68
CA ARG A 103 3.85 -16.23 -2.35
C ARG A 103 3.73 -14.78 -1.90
N GLU A 104 4.13 -13.84 -2.74
CA GLU A 104 4.05 -12.40 -2.45
C GLU A 104 2.60 -11.95 -2.24
N ALA A 105 1.70 -12.37 -3.10
CA ALA A 105 0.28 -12.08 -2.97
C ALA A 105 -0.31 -12.61 -1.65
N PHE A 106 0.09 -13.80 -1.22
CA PHE A 106 -0.30 -14.34 0.08
C PHE A 106 0.29 -13.53 1.26
N GLY A 107 1.56 -13.10 1.16
CA GLY A 107 2.17 -12.20 2.13
C GLY A 107 1.41 -10.88 2.27
N ILE A 108 0.92 -10.32 1.16
CA ILE A 108 0.07 -9.13 1.15
C ILE A 108 -1.27 -9.37 1.87
N GLU A 109 -1.93 -10.51 1.63
CA GLU A 109 -3.17 -10.87 2.35
C GLU A 109 -2.94 -10.90 3.87
N LEU A 110 -1.86 -11.53 4.34
CA LEU A 110 -1.53 -11.57 5.76
C LEU A 110 -1.31 -10.16 6.33
N ARG A 111 -0.56 -9.30 5.63
CA ARG A 111 -0.32 -7.91 6.06
C ARG A 111 -1.61 -7.10 6.07
N CYS A 112 -2.51 -7.29 5.11
CA CYS A 112 -3.82 -6.63 5.10
C CYS A 112 -4.66 -7.05 6.31
N ASN A 113 -4.73 -8.35 6.58
CA ASN A 113 -5.50 -8.90 7.70
C ASN A 113 -4.92 -8.50 9.07
N ALA A 114 -3.61 -8.27 9.14
CA ALA A 114 -2.92 -7.73 10.31
C ALA A 114 -3.07 -6.20 10.47
N GLY A 115 -3.71 -5.52 9.51
CA GLY A 115 -3.83 -4.05 9.49
C GLY A 115 -2.52 -3.31 9.18
N GLN A 116 -1.50 -4.02 8.69
CA GLN A 116 -0.18 -3.48 8.36
C GLN A 116 -0.07 -3.00 6.91
N ALA A 117 -1.00 -3.43 6.06
CA ALA A 117 -1.12 -2.97 4.68
C ALA A 117 -2.59 -2.68 4.35
N ARG A 118 -2.79 -1.84 3.34
CA ARG A 118 -4.09 -1.56 2.72
C ARG A 118 -3.93 -1.63 1.22
N VAL A 119 -4.92 -2.21 0.55
CA VAL A 119 -4.89 -2.37 -0.90
C VAL A 119 -6.18 -1.82 -1.47
N TRP A 120 -6.05 -1.11 -2.58
CA TRP A 120 -7.18 -0.69 -3.42
C TRP A 120 -7.05 -1.28 -4.80
N SER A 121 -8.17 -1.60 -5.43
CA SER A 121 -8.26 -1.91 -6.85
C SER A 121 -8.41 -0.63 -7.66
N ILE A 122 -7.78 -0.57 -8.83
CA ILE A 122 -7.99 0.45 -9.86
C ILE A 122 -8.86 -0.15 -10.96
N ILE A 123 -10.01 0.49 -11.23
CA ILE A 123 -10.98 0.05 -12.23
C ILE A 123 -11.14 1.15 -13.27
N GLU A 124 -10.90 0.83 -14.54
CA GLU A 124 -11.17 1.72 -15.67
C GLU A 124 -12.69 1.86 -15.89
N ARG A 125 -13.21 3.08 -15.87
CA ARG A 125 -14.66 3.37 -15.94
C ARG A 125 -15.26 3.00 -17.28
N ALA A 126 -14.56 3.30 -18.38
CA ALA A 126 -15.06 3.11 -19.74
C ALA A 126 -15.36 1.63 -20.04
N ARG A 127 -14.50 0.73 -19.56
CA ARG A 127 -14.58 -0.72 -19.84
C ARG A 127 -15.01 -1.54 -18.63
N ARG A 128 -15.12 -0.93 -17.46
CA ARG A 128 -15.35 -1.59 -16.16
C ARG A 128 -14.32 -2.70 -15.90
N LEU A 129 -13.08 -2.45 -16.30
CA LEU A 129 -12.00 -3.43 -16.21
C LEU A 129 -11.13 -3.11 -15.01
N GLN A 130 -10.79 -4.13 -14.24
CA GLN A 130 -9.80 -4.03 -13.17
C GLN A 130 -8.39 -4.11 -13.79
N ILE A 131 -7.62 -3.03 -13.65
CA ILE A 131 -6.37 -2.83 -14.40
C ILE A 131 -5.13 -2.72 -13.52
N GLY A 132 -5.31 -2.61 -12.20
CA GLY A 132 -4.22 -2.37 -11.28
C GLY A 132 -4.64 -2.36 -9.82
N ALA A 133 -3.66 -2.18 -8.95
CA ALA A 133 -3.81 -2.07 -7.51
C ALA A 133 -2.95 -0.93 -6.96
N ILE A 134 -3.39 -0.32 -5.86
CA ILE A 134 -2.58 0.57 -5.04
C ILE A 134 -2.33 -0.16 -3.74
N LEU A 135 -1.07 -0.35 -3.38
CA LEU A 135 -0.63 -0.97 -2.13
C LEU A 135 -0.05 0.14 -1.24
N ALA A 136 -0.63 0.32 -0.06
CA ALA A 136 -0.04 1.14 0.99
C ALA A 136 0.38 0.25 2.16
N SER A 137 1.63 0.36 2.60
CA SER A 137 2.16 -0.40 3.72
C SER A 137 2.99 0.47 4.64
N HIS A 138 2.95 0.17 5.93
CA HIS A 138 3.82 0.83 6.89
C HIS A 138 5.24 0.27 6.79
N SER A 139 6.23 1.16 6.75
CA SER A 139 7.66 0.88 6.82
C SER A 139 8.27 1.58 8.04
N LEU A 140 9.54 1.31 8.33
CA LEU A 140 10.29 2.01 9.39
C LEU A 140 10.48 3.50 9.07
N GLU A 141 10.48 3.88 7.80
CA GLU A 141 10.69 5.26 7.34
C GLU A 141 9.38 6.05 7.23
N GLY A 142 8.23 5.36 7.24
CA GLY A 142 6.93 5.98 7.14
C GLY A 142 5.90 5.10 6.43
N LEU A 143 5.14 5.70 5.53
CA LEU A 143 4.15 5.02 4.71
C LEU A 143 4.73 4.85 3.29
N ASP A 144 4.88 3.60 2.85
CA ASP A 144 5.23 3.28 1.46
C ASP A 144 3.95 3.07 0.66
N VAL A 145 3.84 3.73 -0.50
CA VAL A 145 2.70 3.62 -1.40
C VAL A 145 3.20 3.28 -2.80
N GLU A 146 2.70 2.17 -3.32
CA GLU A 146 3.07 1.66 -4.64
C GLU A 146 1.83 1.46 -5.50
N VAL A 147 1.95 1.79 -6.78
CA VAL A 147 0.88 1.63 -7.77
C VAL A 147 1.28 0.56 -8.78
N LEU A 148 0.61 -0.59 -8.70
CA LEU A 148 0.79 -1.72 -9.60
C LEU A 148 -0.22 -1.62 -10.74
N VAL A 149 0.25 -1.48 -11.97
CA VAL A 149 -0.61 -1.35 -13.16
C VAL A 149 -0.22 -2.42 -14.17
N ALA A 150 -1.20 -3.14 -14.71
CA ALA A 150 -0.97 -4.13 -15.76
C ALA A 150 -0.27 -3.49 -16.96
N SER A 151 0.69 -4.19 -17.56
CA SER A 151 1.58 -3.62 -18.59
C SER A 151 0.89 -2.96 -19.79
N PRO A 152 -0.30 -3.40 -20.27
CA PRO A 152 -0.98 -2.72 -21.37
C PRO A 152 -1.46 -1.29 -21.07
N PHE A 153 -1.41 -0.84 -19.80
CA PHE A 153 -1.97 0.45 -19.36
C PHE A 153 -0.92 1.47 -18.91
N TRP A 154 0.38 1.20 -19.07
CA TRP A 154 1.44 2.06 -18.52
C TRP A 154 1.55 3.48 -19.11
N ASP A 155 1.09 3.67 -20.35
CA ASP A 155 1.18 4.95 -21.08
C ASP A 155 -0.11 5.79 -20.96
N GLN A 156 -0.91 5.55 -19.91
CA GLN A 156 -2.20 6.19 -19.71
C GLN A 156 -2.26 7.04 -18.44
N ASP A 157 -1.12 7.35 -17.82
CA ASP A 157 -1.01 8.17 -16.59
C ASP A 157 -1.90 7.67 -15.43
N VAL A 158 -2.10 6.34 -15.37
CA VAL A 158 -2.96 5.70 -14.36
C VAL A 158 -2.47 6.00 -12.95
N SER A 159 -1.15 5.95 -12.74
CA SER A 159 -0.55 6.17 -11.41
C SER A 159 -0.80 7.58 -10.89
N ASP A 160 -0.72 8.59 -11.75
CA ASP A 160 -0.91 9.99 -11.34
C ASP A 160 -2.39 10.26 -11.06
N GLU A 161 -3.29 9.78 -11.91
CA GLU A 161 -4.72 10.04 -11.74
C GLU A 161 -5.35 9.21 -10.61
N ALA A 162 -5.11 7.90 -10.57
CA ALA A 162 -5.73 7.01 -9.61
C ALA A 162 -5.00 7.01 -8.25
N GLY A 163 -3.67 7.23 -8.25
CA GLY A 163 -2.84 7.23 -7.05
C GLY A 163 -2.96 8.49 -6.21
N ALA A 164 -2.98 9.68 -6.85
CA ALA A 164 -3.02 10.97 -6.16
C ALA A 164 -4.10 11.07 -5.07
N PRO A 165 -5.40 10.79 -5.33
CA PRO A 165 -6.43 10.94 -4.30
C PRO A 165 -6.24 10.01 -3.10
N VAL A 166 -5.65 8.83 -3.31
CA VAL A 166 -5.33 7.88 -2.23
C VAL A 166 -4.19 8.42 -1.38
N ILE A 167 -3.12 8.91 -2.01
CA ILE A 167 -1.95 9.48 -1.33
C ILE A 167 -2.36 10.70 -0.51
N ASP A 168 -3.11 11.64 -1.09
CA ASP A 168 -3.58 12.84 -0.40
C ASP A 168 -4.47 12.50 0.81
N TRP A 169 -5.28 11.45 0.70
CA TRP A 169 -6.09 10.97 1.80
C TRP A 169 -5.25 10.32 2.90
N LEU A 170 -4.29 9.48 2.54
CA LEU A 170 -3.37 8.84 3.50
C LEU A 170 -2.54 9.89 4.25
N GLN A 171 -2.04 10.91 3.55
CA GLN A 171 -1.29 12.02 4.16
C GLN A 171 -2.13 12.78 5.18
N ARG A 172 -3.37 13.17 4.83
CA ARG A 172 -4.29 13.84 5.77
C ARG A 172 -4.54 13.01 7.02
N ARG A 173 -4.79 11.71 6.86
CA ARG A 173 -5.01 10.80 8.00
C ARG A 173 -3.79 10.69 8.91
N ILE A 174 -2.58 10.72 8.35
CA ILE A 174 -1.35 10.71 9.14
C ILE A 174 -1.19 12.02 9.91
N SER A 175 -1.39 13.17 9.26
CA SER A 175 -1.32 14.49 9.91
C SER A 175 -2.35 14.64 11.03
N GLU A 176 -3.58 14.15 10.82
CA GLU A 176 -4.64 14.15 11.84
C GLU A 176 -4.30 13.24 13.04
N ALA A 177 -3.65 12.10 12.78
CA ALA A 177 -3.24 11.17 13.83
C ALA A 177 -2.02 11.66 14.62
N ASN A 178 -1.25 12.61 14.08
CA ASN A 178 -0.08 13.17 14.74
C ASN A 178 -0.03 14.71 14.60
N PRO A 179 -0.81 15.45 15.41
CA PRO A 179 -0.95 16.90 15.30
C PRO A 179 0.33 17.69 15.63
N ALA A 180 1.40 17.02 16.09
CA ALA A 180 2.71 17.63 16.28
C ALA A 180 3.53 17.79 14.98
N LEU A 181 3.02 17.30 13.85
CA LEU A 181 3.65 17.35 12.52
C LEU A 181 2.88 18.22 11.50
N ALA A 182 1.85 18.96 11.95
CA ALA A 182 1.03 19.85 11.12
C ALA A 182 1.57 21.28 11.08
#